data_AF-A0A848LHS2-F1
#
_entry.id   AF-A0A848LHS2-F1
#
_cell.length_a   1.000
_cell.length_b   1.000
_cell.length_c   1.000
_cell.angle_alpha   90.00
_cell.angle_beta   90.00
_cell.angle_gamma   90.00
#
_symmetry.space_group_name_H-M   'P 1'
#
loop_
_entity.id
_entity.type
_entity.pdbx_description
1 polymer ?
#
loop_
_entity_poly.entity_id
_entity_poly.type
_entity_poly.pdbx_seq_one_letter_code
_entity_poly.pdbx_strand_id
1 'polypeptide(L)'
;MARRRYTPWSATNGLLFGLAAGVVLALAEVVLAVATGESPMRPVRMSAGVALGPPAFTPQVSSATALLVGFGVHFALSAVAGLVYSFLDAMLPPDGRGRWEFQSAVGMLYGIAVWLVSFQFIGRGYYPWFLGVPQFPQIVLHAVFLGLPLAVFFTAAERRRALLDAGEAATAARGVDS
;
A
#
# COMPACT_ATOMS: atom_id res chain seq x y z
N MET A 1 20.54 24.64 -5.01
CA MET A 1 19.73 23.40 -5.09
C MET A 1 20.27 22.39 -4.08
N ALA A 2 19.62 22.23 -2.93
CA ALA A 2 20.01 21.21 -1.97
C ALA A 2 19.81 19.83 -2.60
N ARG A 3 20.86 19.00 -2.65
CA ARG A 3 20.75 17.60 -3.07
C ARG A 3 19.76 16.91 -2.14
N ARG A 4 18.55 16.60 -2.63
CA ARG A 4 17.65 15.65 -1.98
C ARG A 4 18.42 14.35 -1.85
N ARG A 5 18.91 14.02 -0.66
CA ARG A 5 19.48 12.71 -0.37
C ARG A 5 18.32 11.72 -0.53
N TYR A 6 18.23 11.08 -1.69
CA TYR A 6 17.42 9.87 -1.87
C TYR A 6 18.05 8.81 -0.98
N THR A 7 17.67 8.80 0.29
CA THR A 7 18.22 7.88 1.26
C THR A 7 17.58 6.50 1.05
N PRO A 8 18.37 5.41 1.13
CA PRO A 8 17.86 4.03 1.19
C PRO A 8 16.69 3.85 2.18
N TRP A 9 16.65 4.68 3.22
CA TRP A 9 15.59 4.79 4.21
C TRP A 9 14.19 5.02 3.60
N SER A 10 14.06 5.84 2.55
CA SER A 10 12.76 6.07 1.87
C SER A 10 12.25 4.84 1.11
N ALA A 11 13.17 4.06 0.53
CA ALA A 11 12.83 2.82 -0.17
C ALA A 11 12.46 1.71 0.82
N THR A 12 13.22 1.55 1.92
CA THR A 12 12.90 0.57 2.97
C THR A 12 11.56 0.86 3.61
N ASN A 13 11.27 2.12 3.95
CA ASN A 13 9.96 2.51 4.47
C ASN A 13 8.85 2.26 3.45
N GLY A 14 9.07 2.61 2.18
CA GLY A 14 8.12 2.31 1.10
C GLY A 14 7.79 0.82 1.03
N LEU A 15 8.80 -0.05 1.02
CA LEU A 15 8.61 -1.49 0.98
C LEU A 15 7.84 -2.00 2.22
N LEU A 16 8.29 -1.64 3.42
CA LEU A 16 7.70 -2.13 4.67
C LEU A 16 6.28 -1.60 4.89
N PHE A 17 6.05 -0.31 4.66
CA PHE A 17 4.72 0.29 4.80
C PHE A 17 3.77 -0.20 3.71
N GLY A 18 4.28 -0.43 2.49
CA GLY A 18 3.55 -1.10 1.42
C GLY A 18 3.06 -2.49 1.82
N LEU A 19 3.96 -3.33 2.34
CA LEU A 19 3.60 -4.66 2.84
C LEU A 19 2.57 -4.58 3.98
N ALA A 20 2.79 -3.71 4.97
CA ALA A 20 1.88 -3.54 6.10
C ALA A 20 0.48 -3.09 5.65
N ALA A 21 0.39 -2.08 4.80
CA ALA A 21 -0.88 -1.64 4.23
C ALA A 21 -1.52 -2.71 3.32
N GLY A 22 -0.71 -3.48 2.60
CA GLY A 22 -1.15 -4.63 1.82
C GLY A 22 -1.82 -5.71 2.67
N VAL A 23 -1.30 -5.98 3.88
CA VAL A 23 -1.96 -6.87 4.86
C VAL A 23 -3.33 -6.31 5.26
N VAL A 24 -3.40 -5.01 5.57
CA VAL A 24 -4.67 -4.36 5.94
C VAL A 24 -5.70 -4.47 4.81
N LEU A 25 -5.28 -4.23 3.56
CA LEU A 25 -6.14 -4.40 2.39
C LEU A 25 -6.59 -5.86 2.21
N ALA A 26 -5.67 -6.83 2.30
CA ALA A 26 -5.99 -8.25 2.12
C ALA A 26 -7.05 -8.72 3.13
N LEU A 27 -6.91 -8.32 4.40
CA LEU A 27 -7.89 -8.63 5.43
C LEU A 27 -9.25 -7.98 5.13
N ALA A 28 -9.26 -6.73 4.69
CA ALA A 28 -10.49 -6.03 4.32
C ALA A 28 -11.19 -6.65 3.11
N GLU A 29 -10.44 -7.13 2.12
CA GLU A 29 -10.99 -7.88 0.98
C GLU A 29 -11.60 -9.21 1.39
N VAL A 30 -10.95 -9.96 2.30
CA VAL A 30 -11.50 -11.20 2.84
C VAL A 30 -12.80 -10.93 3.61
N VAL A 31 -12.83 -9.87 4.43
CA VAL A 31 -14.04 -9.45 5.15
C VAL A 31 -15.15 -9.10 4.18
N LEU A 32 -14.87 -8.32 3.12
CA LEU A 32 -15.86 -7.97 2.12
C LEU A 32 -16.39 -9.22 1.41
N ALA A 33 -15.52 -10.13 0.99
CA ALA A 33 -15.90 -11.37 0.32
C ALA A 33 -16.87 -12.19 1.19
N VAL A 34 -16.54 -12.40 2.47
CA VAL A 34 -17.42 -13.11 3.40
C VAL A 34 -18.74 -12.36 3.61
N ALA A 35 -18.69 -11.03 3.77
CA ALA A 35 -19.88 -10.20 3.96
C ALA A 35 -20.84 -10.22 2.76
N THR A 36 -20.33 -10.45 1.54
CA THR A 36 -21.14 -10.58 0.31
C THR A 36 -21.50 -12.03 -0.02
N GLY A 37 -21.24 -12.99 0.89
CA GLY A 37 -21.56 -14.41 0.69
C GLY A 37 -20.59 -15.16 -0.23
N GLU A 38 -19.45 -14.56 -0.56
CA GLU A 38 -18.38 -15.21 -1.31
C GLU A 38 -17.43 -16.01 -0.39
N SER A 39 -16.62 -16.86 -1.00
CA SER A 39 -15.57 -17.58 -0.28
C SER A 39 -14.47 -16.62 0.20
N PRO A 40 -13.93 -16.76 1.43
CA PRO A 40 -12.75 -15.99 1.88
C PRO A 40 -11.51 -16.24 1.00
N MET A 41 -11.49 -17.34 0.24
CA MET A 41 -10.43 -17.64 -0.73
C MET A 41 -10.55 -16.85 -2.04
N ARG A 42 -11.65 -16.12 -2.26
CA ARG A 42 -11.88 -15.37 -3.48
C ARG A 42 -10.77 -14.35 -3.79
N PRO A 43 -10.43 -13.39 -2.91
CA PRO A 43 -9.37 -12.41 -3.19
C PRO A 43 -8.00 -13.08 -3.38
N VAL A 44 -7.72 -14.15 -2.62
CA VAL A 44 -6.49 -14.94 -2.76
C VAL A 44 -6.39 -15.56 -4.16
N ARG A 45 -7.46 -16.20 -4.65
CA ARG A 45 -7.50 -16.80 -6.00
C ARG A 45 -7.45 -15.75 -7.10
N MET A 46 -8.06 -14.58 -6.87
CA MET A 46 -7.95 -13.44 -7.80
C MET A 46 -6.51 -12.96 -7.96
N SER A 47 -5.78 -12.84 -6.85
CA SER A 47 -4.35 -12.50 -6.86
C SER A 47 -3.51 -13.61 -7.50
N ALA A 48 -3.78 -14.88 -7.17
CA ALA A 48 -3.08 -16.01 -7.79
C ALA A 48 -3.30 -16.07 -9.31
N GLY A 49 -4.49 -15.69 -9.78
CA GLY A 49 -4.83 -15.61 -11.19
C GLY A 49 -3.95 -14.66 -11.99
N VAL A 50 -3.33 -13.65 -11.37
CA VAL A 50 -2.36 -12.77 -12.06
C VAL A 50 -1.18 -13.57 -12.61
N ALA A 51 -0.70 -14.55 -11.86
CA ALA A 51 0.44 -15.39 -12.26
C ALA A 51 0.00 -16.69 -12.95
N LEU A 52 -1.10 -17.30 -12.49
CA LEU A 52 -1.56 -18.62 -12.94
C LEU A 52 -2.65 -18.58 -14.00
N GLY A 53 -3.26 -17.41 -14.25
CA GLY A 53 -4.39 -17.23 -15.15
C GLY A 53 -5.69 -17.89 -14.65
N PRO A 54 -6.64 -18.17 -15.57
CA PRO A 54 -7.93 -18.80 -15.25
C PRO A 54 -7.87 -20.10 -14.44
N PRO A 55 -6.86 -20.99 -14.57
CA PRO A 55 -6.75 -22.18 -13.73
C PRO A 55 -6.75 -21.91 -12.21
N ALA A 56 -6.36 -20.71 -11.76
CA ALA A 56 -6.41 -20.33 -10.34
C ALA A 56 -7.81 -20.43 -9.71
N PHE A 57 -8.87 -20.44 -10.51
CA PHE A 57 -10.26 -20.52 -10.06
C PHE A 57 -10.84 -21.95 -10.11
N THR A 58 -10.02 -22.94 -10.47
CA THR A 58 -10.47 -24.31 -10.72
C THR A 58 -9.89 -25.29 -9.69
N PRO A 59 -10.49 -26.48 -9.49
CA PRO A 59 -9.99 -27.50 -8.57
C PRO A 59 -8.56 -27.99 -8.86
N GLN A 60 -8.06 -27.77 -10.08
CA GLN A 60 -6.71 -28.12 -10.52
C GLN A 60 -5.64 -27.39 -9.71
N VAL A 61 -5.92 -26.17 -9.25
CA VAL A 61 -5.04 -25.41 -8.36
C VAL A 61 -5.52 -25.60 -6.91
N SER A 62 -4.71 -26.36 -6.16
CA SER A 62 -4.94 -26.61 -4.74
C SER A 62 -5.03 -25.29 -3.95
N SER A 63 -5.76 -25.31 -2.83
CA SER A 63 -5.84 -24.13 -1.96
C SER A 63 -4.48 -23.70 -1.42
N ALA A 64 -3.57 -24.64 -1.15
CA ALA A 64 -2.21 -24.33 -0.69
C ALA A 64 -1.42 -23.58 -1.75
N THR A 65 -1.48 -24.02 -3.02
CA THR A 65 -0.85 -23.33 -4.15
C THR A 65 -1.46 -21.94 -4.36
N ALA A 66 -2.79 -21.83 -4.30
CA ALA A 66 -3.48 -20.55 -4.43
C ALA A 66 -3.08 -19.57 -3.32
N LEU A 67 -2.95 -20.03 -2.07
CA LEU A 67 -2.47 -19.21 -0.95
C LEU A 67 -1.06 -18.72 -1.21
N LEU A 68 -0.12 -19.62 -1.53
CA LEU A 68 1.28 -19.26 -1.74
C LEU A 68 1.44 -18.24 -2.87
N VAL A 69 0.88 -18.53 -4.05
CA VAL A 69 1.02 -17.67 -5.22
C VAL A 69 0.21 -16.39 -5.06
N GLY A 70 -1.01 -16.48 -4.53
CA GLY A 70 -1.89 -15.34 -4.31
C GLY A 70 -1.30 -14.33 -3.34
N PHE A 71 -0.82 -14.79 -2.18
CA PHE A 71 -0.12 -13.90 -1.25
C PHE A 71 1.19 -13.38 -1.84
N GLY A 72 1.95 -14.20 -2.56
CA GLY A 72 3.18 -13.76 -3.23
C GLY A 72 2.94 -12.60 -4.18
N VAL A 73 1.94 -12.71 -5.07
CA VAL A 73 1.54 -11.63 -5.97
C VAL A 73 1.04 -10.42 -5.20
N HIS A 74 0.14 -10.61 -4.24
CA HIS A 74 -0.46 -9.50 -3.48
C HIS A 74 0.60 -8.69 -2.73
N PHE A 75 1.54 -9.36 -2.05
CA PHE A 75 2.62 -8.69 -1.34
C PHE A 75 3.63 -8.04 -2.28
N ALA A 76 3.95 -8.65 -3.43
CA ALA A 76 4.80 -8.01 -4.43
C ALA A 76 4.17 -6.70 -4.95
N LEU A 77 2.89 -6.73 -5.31
CA LEU A 77 2.16 -5.54 -5.76
C LEU A 77 2.05 -4.49 -4.64
N SER A 78 1.80 -4.91 -3.41
CA SER A 78 1.72 -4.01 -2.25
C SER A 78 3.07 -3.35 -1.94
N ALA A 79 4.17 -4.09 -2.05
CA ALA A 79 5.53 -3.55 -1.91
C ALA A 79 5.83 -2.51 -3.00
N VAL A 80 5.52 -2.81 -4.26
CA VAL A 80 5.66 -1.87 -5.39
C VAL A 80 4.81 -0.63 -5.14
N ALA A 81 3.56 -0.78 -4.71
CA ALA A 81 2.69 0.34 -4.39
C ALA A 81 3.28 1.21 -3.25
N GLY A 82 3.85 0.61 -2.21
CA GLY A 82 4.50 1.36 -1.14
C GLY A 82 5.76 2.10 -1.60
N LEU A 83 6.56 1.51 -2.49
CA LEU A 83 7.73 2.16 -3.11
C LEU A 83 7.33 3.34 -3.99
N VAL A 84 6.27 3.20 -4.78
CA VAL A 84 5.74 4.32 -5.58
C VAL A 84 5.21 5.42 -4.67
N TYR A 85 4.52 5.06 -3.58
CA TYR A 85 4.06 6.04 -2.61
C TYR A 85 5.23 6.78 -1.93
N SER A 86 6.32 6.09 -1.60
CA SER A 86 7.49 6.73 -0.98
C SER A 86 8.15 7.75 -1.91
N PHE A 87 8.17 7.48 -3.21
CA PHE A 87 8.62 8.41 -4.24
C PHE A 87 7.69 9.64 -4.32
N LEU A 88 6.37 9.43 -4.29
CA LEU A 88 5.39 10.52 -4.27
C LEU A 88 5.49 11.37 -2.99
N ASP A 89 5.61 10.72 -1.83
CA ASP A 89 5.79 11.36 -0.53
C ASP A 89 7.04 12.25 -0.53
N ALA A 90 8.15 11.75 -1.08
CA ALA A 90 9.35 12.53 -1.25
C ALA A 90 9.08 13.79 -2.08
N MET A 91 8.17 13.79 -3.05
CA MET A 91 7.85 14.99 -3.85
C MET A 91 6.97 16.01 -3.11
N LEU A 92 6.27 15.63 -2.05
CA LEU A 92 5.37 16.51 -1.30
C LEU A 92 6.13 17.66 -0.61
N PRO A 93 5.46 18.81 -0.38
CA PRO A 93 6.01 19.91 0.42
C PRO A 93 6.37 19.44 1.83
N PRO A 94 7.55 19.81 2.38
CA PRO A 94 7.97 19.39 3.72
C PRO A 94 6.93 19.68 4.81
N ASP A 95 6.35 20.89 4.78
CA ASP A 95 5.35 21.36 5.76
C ASP A 95 4.04 20.55 5.71
N GLY A 96 3.79 19.84 4.61
CA GLY A 96 2.62 18.98 4.43
C GLY A 96 2.81 17.56 4.94
N ARG A 97 4.04 17.03 4.97
CA ARG A 97 4.28 15.60 5.22
C ARG A 97 3.96 15.15 6.65
N GLY A 98 4.05 16.06 7.62
CA GLY A 98 3.71 15.78 9.03
C GLY A 98 2.24 16.01 9.37
N ARG A 99 1.43 16.56 8.45
CA ARG A 99 0.01 16.89 8.66
C ARG A 99 -0.85 15.71 8.26
N TRP A 100 -1.56 15.15 9.24
CA TRP A 100 -2.31 13.92 9.04
C TRP A 100 -3.45 14.11 8.04
N GLU A 101 -4.10 15.27 8.02
CA GLU A 101 -5.21 15.59 7.11
C GLU A 101 -4.73 15.55 5.66
N PHE A 102 -3.61 16.24 5.40
CA PHE A 102 -3.04 16.37 4.07
C PHE A 102 -2.54 15.01 3.56
N GLN A 103 -1.77 14.30 4.38
CA GLN A 103 -1.27 12.97 4.04
C GLN A 103 -2.40 11.97 3.83
N SER A 104 -3.43 11.98 4.67
CA SER A 104 -4.57 11.08 4.51
C SER A 104 -5.28 11.30 3.18
N ALA A 105 -5.49 12.57 2.79
CA ALA A 105 -6.07 12.89 1.48
C ALA A 105 -5.19 12.39 0.33
N VAL A 106 -3.86 12.63 0.39
CA VAL A 106 -2.91 12.14 -0.62
C VAL A 106 -2.90 10.62 -0.69
N GLY A 107 -2.84 9.94 0.46
CA GLY A 107 -2.90 8.48 0.57
C GLY A 107 -4.17 7.89 -0.01
N MET A 108 -5.33 8.44 0.35
CA MET A 108 -6.61 7.97 -0.19
C MET A 108 -6.70 8.17 -1.71
N LEU A 109 -6.31 9.33 -2.22
CA LEU A 109 -6.24 9.59 -3.67
C LEU A 109 -5.26 8.63 -4.36
N TYR A 110 -4.13 8.34 -3.74
CA TYR A 110 -3.19 7.36 -4.22
C TYR A 110 -3.80 5.96 -4.27
N GLY A 111 -4.49 5.52 -3.22
CA GLY A 111 -5.21 4.25 -3.20
C GLY A 111 -6.24 4.15 -4.33
N ILE A 112 -7.01 5.22 -4.58
CA ILE A 112 -7.93 5.31 -5.72
C ILE A 112 -7.17 5.18 -7.05
N ALA A 113 -6.02 5.83 -7.19
CA ALA A 113 -5.19 5.72 -8.38
C ALA A 113 -4.65 4.30 -8.57
N VAL A 114 -4.24 3.61 -7.50
CA VAL A 114 -3.84 2.20 -7.55
C VAL A 114 -4.99 1.35 -8.06
N TRP A 115 -6.19 1.49 -7.51
CA TRP A 115 -7.39 0.79 -8.00
C TRP A 115 -7.66 1.10 -9.49
N LEU A 116 -7.58 2.36 -9.89
CA LEU A 116 -7.87 2.78 -11.26
C LEU A 116 -6.90 2.10 -12.24
N VAL A 117 -5.60 2.09 -11.92
CA VAL A 117 -4.57 1.45 -12.72
C VAL A 117 -4.75 -0.07 -12.73
N SER A 118 -4.91 -0.70 -11.56
CA SER A 118 -4.95 -2.16 -11.46
C SER A 118 -6.24 -2.76 -12.01
N PHE A 119 -7.40 -2.20 -11.70
CA PHE A 119 -8.70 -2.74 -12.14
C PHE A 119 -9.11 -2.22 -13.52
N GLN A 120 -9.02 -0.90 -13.76
CA GLN A 120 -9.59 -0.33 -14.99
C GLN A 120 -8.61 -0.35 -16.17
N PHE A 121 -7.33 -0.04 -15.96
CA PHE A 121 -6.37 -0.02 -17.07
C PHE A 121 -5.75 -1.40 -17.33
N ILE A 122 -5.24 -2.06 -16.30
CA ILE A 122 -4.57 -3.37 -16.44
C ILE A 122 -5.60 -4.50 -16.42
N GLY A 123 -6.49 -4.51 -15.43
CA GLY A 123 -7.46 -5.58 -15.21
C GLY A 123 -8.37 -5.82 -16.41
N ARG A 124 -8.90 -4.76 -17.02
CA ARG A 124 -9.74 -4.89 -18.24
C ARG A 124 -9.03 -5.57 -19.40
N GLY A 125 -7.73 -5.34 -19.58
CA GLY A 125 -6.96 -5.88 -20.70
C GLY A 125 -6.42 -7.28 -20.45
N TYR A 126 -5.93 -7.55 -19.24
CA TYR A 126 -5.13 -8.73 -18.95
C TYR A 126 -5.73 -9.66 -17.88
N TYR A 127 -6.53 -9.12 -16.96
CA TYR A 127 -7.06 -9.84 -15.80
C TYR A 127 -8.56 -9.59 -15.62
N PRO A 128 -9.41 -10.00 -16.60
CA PRO A 128 -10.81 -9.58 -16.66
C PRO A 128 -11.66 -10.02 -15.45
N TRP A 129 -11.22 -11.03 -14.69
CA TRP A 129 -11.88 -11.43 -13.44
C TRP A 129 -11.88 -10.35 -12.36
N PHE A 130 -11.01 -9.34 -12.43
CA PHE A 130 -11.07 -8.15 -11.56
C PHE A 130 -12.34 -7.32 -11.75
N LEU A 131 -13.04 -7.47 -12.89
CA LEU A 131 -14.34 -6.85 -13.12
C LEU A 131 -15.51 -7.65 -12.53
N GLY A 132 -15.26 -8.89 -12.08
CA GLY A 132 -16.26 -9.79 -11.50
C GLY A 132 -16.63 -9.49 -10.06
N VAL A 133 -16.10 -8.40 -9.48
CA VAL A 133 -16.44 -7.91 -8.14
C VAL A 133 -17.07 -6.51 -8.22
N PRO A 134 -17.90 -6.10 -7.25
CA PRO A 134 -18.44 -4.75 -7.21
C PRO A 134 -17.32 -3.69 -7.20
N GLN A 135 -17.30 -2.81 -8.20
CA GLN A 135 -16.19 -1.89 -8.41
C GLN A 135 -16.15 -0.75 -7.40
N PHE A 136 -17.31 -0.24 -6.98
CA PHE A 136 -17.36 0.85 -6.00
C PHE A 136 -16.78 0.44 -4.63
N PRO A 137 -17.15 -0.71 -4.03
CA PRO A 137 -16.47 -1.22 -2.85
C PRO A 137 -14.96 -1.38 -3.03
N GLN A 138 -14.49 -1.79 -4.22
CA GLN A 138 -13.06 -1.89 -4.50
C GLN A 138 -12.33 -0.54 -4.46
N ILE A 139 -12.95 0.54 -4.97
CA ILE A 139 -12.43 1.90 -4.84
C ILE A 139 -12.25 2.25 -3.36
N VAL A 140 -13.29 2.01 -2.55
CA VAL A 140 -13.28 2.31 -1.11
C VAL A 140 -12.22 1.49 -0.39
N LEU A 141 -12.11 0.19 -0.70
CA LEU A 141 -11.11 -0.69 -0.11
C LEU A 141 -9.69 -0.17 -0.37
N HIS A 142 -9.37 0.19 -1.60
CA HIS A 142 -8.04 0.70 -1.92
C HIS A 142 -7.77 2.08 -1.31
N ALA A 143 -8.76 2.97 -1.29
CA ALA A 143 -8.61 4.28 -0.66
C ALA A 143 -8.37 4.16 0.86
N VAL A 144 -9.19 3.37 1.55
CA VAL A 144 -9.28 3.35 3.03
C VAL A 144 -8.38 2.30 3.66
N PHE A 145 -8.14 1.15 3.01
CA PHE A 145 -7.40 0.03 3.60
C PHE A 145 -6.02 -0.19 2.98
N LEU A 146 -5.68 0.54 1.91
CA LEU A 146 -4.31 0.63 1.39
C LEU A 146 -3.76 2.05 1.51
N GLY A 147 -4.45 3.02 0.90
CA GLY A 147 -4.02 4.40 0.80
C GLY A 147 -3.89 5.11 2.15
N LEU A 148 -4.93 5.06 2.97
CA LEU A 148 -4.94 5.68 4.30
C LEU A 148 -3.89 5.06 5.25
N PRO A 149 -3.77 3.72 5.40
CA PRO A 149 -2.70 3.13 6.20
C PRO A 149 -1.30 3.53 5.75
N LEU A 150 -1.03 3.56 4.43
CA LEU A 150 0.23 4.07 3.89
C LEU A 150 0.49 5.51 4.38
N ALA A 151 -0.47 6.41 4.18
CA ALA A 151 -0.35 7.79 4.62
C ALA A 151 -0.08 7.92 6.12
N VAL A 152 -0.77 7.13 6.95
CA VAL A 152 -0.57 7.13 8.41
C VAL A 152 0.84 6.69 8.77
N PHE A 153 1.36 5.61 8.16
CA PHE A 153 2.71 5.14 8.43
C PHE A 153 3.77 6.16 8.02
N PHE A 154 3.64 6.78 6.85
CA PHE A 154 4.55 7.83 6.38
C PHE A 154 4.50 9.07 7.27
N THR A 155 3.29 9.53 7.65
CA THR A 155 3.12 10.66 8.57
C THR A 155 3.78 10.38 9.92
N ALA A 156 3.57 9.17 10.47
CA ALA A 156 4.16 8.77 11.74
C ALA A 156 5.70 8.71 11.67
N ALA A 157 6.25 8.19 10.56
CA ALA A 157 7.69 8.15 10.34
C ALA A 157 8.30 9.55 10.24
N GLU A 158 7.65 10.47 9.52
CA GLU A 158 8.12 11.85 9.39
C GLU A 158 8.07 12.60 10.72
N ARG A 159 6.98 12.46 11.49
CA ARG A 159 6.87 13.03 12.83
C ARG A 159 7.95 12.50 13.77
N ARG A 160 8.19 11.19 13.76
CA ARG A 160 9.25 10.57 14.58
C ARG A 160 10.62 11.14 14.21
N ARG A 161 10.90 11.33 12.93
CA ARG A 161 12.15 11.92 12.46
C ARG A 161 12.32 13.36 12.94
N ALA A 162 11.30 14.19 12.79
CA ALA A 162 11.35 15.58 13.26
C ALA A 162 11.64 15.69 14.77
N LEU A 163 11.10 14.76 15.57
CA LEU A 163 11.39 14.70 17.01
C LEU A 163 12.84 14.31 17.32
N LEU A 164 13.42 13.38 16.57
CA LEU A 164 14.83 12.97 16.73
C LEU A 164 15.78 14.12 16.33
N ASP A 165 15.53 14.76 15.19
CA ASP A 165 16.33 15.88 14.70
C ASP A 165 16.32 17.06 15.71
N ALA A 166 15.16 17.33 16.35
CA ALA A 166 15.04 18.34 17.40
C ALA A 166 15.80 17.97 18.70
N GLY A 167 15.79 16.70 19.08
CA GLY A 167 16.54 16.19 20.24
C GLY A 167 18.05 16.31 20.05
N GLU A 168 18.56 15.94 18.87
CA GLU A 168 19.98 16.06 18.52
C GLU A 168 20.44 17.52 18.54
N ALA A 169 19.64 18.43 17.98
CA ALA A 169 19.94 19.86 18.00
C ALA A 169 20.00 20.43 19.43
N ALA A 170 19.09 20.00 20.32
CA ALA A 170 19.07 20.43 21.71
C ALA A 170 20.28 19.90 22.50
N THR A 171 20.72 18.66 22.25
CA THR A 171 21.93 18.10 22.86
C THR A 171 23.18 18.81 22.37
N ALA A 172 23.29 19.08 21.07
CA ALA A 172 24.43 19.79 20.50
C ALA A 172 24.57 21.21 21.09
N ALA A 173 23.47 21.95 21.24
CA ALA A 173 23.48 23.27 21.85
C ALA A 173 24.02 23.25 23.29
N ARG A 174 23.65 22.25 24.10
CA ARG A 174 24.13 22.12 25.49
C ARG A 174 25.61 21.75 25.61
N GLY A 175 26.19 21.09 24.62
CA GLY A 175 27.61 20.69 24.62
C GLY A 175 28.57 21.78 24.15
N VAL A 176 28.07 22.88 23.58
CA VAL A 176 28.88 24.05 23.21
C VAL A 176 29.06 25.02 24.38
N ASP A 177 28.18 24.93 25.39
CA ASP A 177 28.18 25.80 26.58
C ASP A 177 29.00 25.19 27.76
N SER A 178 29.73 24.10 27.53
CA SER A 178 30.58 23.39 28.52
C SER A 178 32.04 23.37 28.10
#